data_AF-C0GKU6-F1
#
_entry.id   AF-C0GKU6-F1
#
_cell.length_a   1.000
_cell.length_b   1.000
_cell.length_c   1.000
_cell.angle_alpha   90.00
_cell.angle_beta   90.00
_cell.angle_gamma   90.00
#
_symmetry.space_group_name_H-M   'P 1'
#
loop_
_entity.id
_entity.type
_entity.pdbx_description
1 polymer ?
#
loop_
_entity_poly.entity_id
_entity_poly.type
_entity_poly.pdbx_seq_one_letter_code
_entity_poly.pdbx_strand_id
1 'polypeptide(L)' 'MVGIGGAEFFMVIFMFLFVIFLVTALLQWLWNITMPDVFNLKVITFWQAFRLLIIAAILFGGTNISS' A
#
# COMPACT_ATOMS: atom_id res chain seq x y z
N MET A 1 -17.81 26.29 2.70
CA MET A 1 -17.95 24.82 2.52
C MET A 1 -17.73 24.56 1.04
N VAL A 2 -16.54 24.11 0.63
CA VAL A 2 -16.29 23.77 -0.79
C VAL A 2 -17.09 22.51 -1.08
N GLY A 3 -18.14 22.62 -1.90
CA GLY A 3 -18.90 21.46 -2.35
C GLY A 3 -18.01 20.65 -3.27
N ILE A 4 -17.62 19.44 -2.84
CA ILE A 4 -16.92 18.50 -3.71
C ILE A 4 -17.87 18.15 -4.85
N GLY A 5 -17.65 18.76 -6.02
CA GLY A 5 -18.38 18.41 -7.23
C GLY A 5 -18.04 16.95 -7.63
N GLY A 6 -18.96 16.28 -8.34
CA GLY A 6 -18.80 14.87 -8.70
C GLY A 6 -17.43 14.53 -9.34
N ALA A 7 -16.89 15.43 -10.17
CA ALA A 7 -15.58 15.25 -10.82
C ALA A 7 -14.40 15.21 -9.83
N GLU A 8 -14.44 16.02 -8.76
CA GLU A 8 -13.36 16.11 -7.78
C GLU A 8 -13.31 14.84 -6.91
N PHE A 9 -14.48 14.27 -6.61
CA PHE A 9 -14.60 12.99 -5.90
C PHE A 9 -13.95 11.84 -6.67
N PHE A 10 -14.21 11.73 -7.97
CA PHE A 10 -13.59 10.70 -8.82
C PHE A 10 -12.06 10.86 -8.89
N MET A 11 -11.57 12.10 -8.98
CA MET A 11 -10.13 12.37 -9.02
C MET A 11 -9.43 11.93 -7.73
N VAL A 12 -10.03 12.19 -6.56
CA VAL A 12 -9.48 11.77 -5.26
C VAL A 12 -9.41 10.24 -5.15
N ILE A 13 -10.46 9.52 -5.55
CA ILE A 13 -10.45 8.06 -5.56
C ILE A 13 -9.36 7.52 -6.47
N PHE A 14 -9.24 8.08 -7.68
CA PHE A 14 -8.22 7.65 -8.64
C PHE A 14 -6.80 7.89 -8.11
N MET A 15 -6.56 9.05 -7.50
CA MET A 15 -5.28 9.37 -6.88
C MET A 15 -4.95 8.41 -5.74
N PHE A 16 -5.92 8.09 -4.88
CA PHE A 16 -5.73 7.16 -3.78
C PHE A 16 -5.37 5.74 -4.27
N LEU A 17 -6.10 5.25 -5.27
CA LEU A 17 -5.78 3.97 -5.92
C LEU A 17 -4.38 4.00 -6.53
N PHE A 18 -4.03 5.06 -7.27
CA PHE A 18 -2.71 5.20 -7.87
C PHE A 18 -1.57 5.12 -6.83
N VAL A 19 -1.73 5.81 -5.70
CA VAL A 19 -0.76 5.77 -4.61
C VAL A 19 -0.62 4.35 -4.04
N ILE A 20 -1.71 3.64 -3.81
CA ILE A 20 -1.67 2.26 -3.30
C ILE A 20 -0.92 1.33 -4.27
N PHE A 21 -1.19 1.45 -5.57
CA PHE A 21 -0.49 0.65 -6.59
C PHE A 21 1.01 0.97 -6.62
N LEU A 22 1.38 2.24 -6.50
CA LEU A 22 2.78 2.67 -6.46
C LEU A 22 3.50 2.14 -5.21
N VAL A 23 2.87 2.24 -4.04
CA VAL A 23 3.41 1.70 -2.78
C VAL A 23 3.54 0.18 -2.85
N THR A 24 2.59 -0.51 -3.49
CA THR A 24 2.65 -1.96 -3.72
C THR A 24 3.83 -2.36 -4.59
N ALA A 25 4.05 -1.65 -5.70
CA ALA A 25 5.17 -1.90 -6.59
C ALA A 25 6.51 -1.64 -5.88
N LEU A 26 6.59 -0.56 -5.10
CA LEU A 26 7.77 -0.23 -4.31
C LEU A 26 8.06 -1.29 -3.25
N LEU A 27 7.04 -1.77 -2.52
CA LEU A 27 7.21 -2.86 -1.56
C LEU A 27 7.69 -4.13 -2.24
N GLN A 28 7.11 -4.50 -3.39
CA GLN A 28 7.53 -5.68 -4.14
C GLN A 28 9.01 -5.58 -4.54
N TRP A 29 9.42 -4.44 -5.09
CA TRP A 29 10.79 -4.22 -5.51
C TRP A 29 11.76 -4.30 -4.33
N LEU A 30 11.46 -3.59 -3.24
CA LEU A 30 12.28 -3.58 -2.04
C LEU A 30 12.36 -4.97 -1.39
N TRP A 31 11.23 -5.69 -1.35
CA TRP A 31 11.19 -7.06 -0.86
C TRP A 31 12.13 -7.93 -1.68
N ASN A 32 11.99 -7.93 -3.02
CA ASN A 32 12.72 -8.85 -3.89
C ASN A 32 14.23 -8.64 -3.90
N ILE A 33 14.71 -7.42 -3.62
CA ILE A 33 16.16 -7.16 -3.53
C ILE A 33 16.74 -7.39 -2.13
N THR A 34 15.93 -7.29 -1.06
CA THR A 34 16.44 -7.28 0.33
C THR A 34 16.09 -8.55 1.09
N MET A 35 14.83 -8.95 1.06
CA MET A 35 14.31 -10.02 1.93
C MET A 35 14.81 -11.42 1.51
N PRO A 36 14.83 -11.78 0.20
CA PRO A 36 15.47 -13.00 -0.27
C PRO A 36 16.97 -13.06 0.01
N ASP A 37 17.66 -11.94 -0.14
CA ASP A 37 19.13 -11.89 0.02
C ASP A 37 19.55 -12.02 1.49
N VAL A 38 18.94 -11.21 2.37
CA VAL A 38 19.32 -11.15 3.79
C VAL A 38 18.77 -12.34 4.59
N PHE A 39 17.55 -12.78 4.29
CA PHE A 39 16.83 -13.76 5.12
C PHE A 39 16.56 -15.10 4.40
N ASN A 40 17.10 -15.29 3.19
CA ASN A 40 16.84 -16.48 2.36
C ASN A 40 15.35 -16.73 2.10
N LEU A 41 14.55 -15.66 2.01
CA LEU A 41 13.11 -15.73 1.74
C LEU A 41 12.81 -15.87 0.24
N LYS A 42 11.56 -16.20 -0.09
CA LYS A 42 11.11 -16.25 -1.49
C LYS A 42 10.84 -14.85 -2.03
N VAL A 43 11.14 -14.65 -3.32
CA VAL A 43 10.66 -13.50 -4.09
C VAL A 43 9.14 -13.50 -4.13
N ILE A 44 8.55 -12.31 -4.18
CA ILE A 44 7.11 -12.12 -4.23
C ILE A 44 6.68 -11.42 -5.53
N THR A 45 5.49 -11.77 -5.99
CA THR A 45 4.82 -11.10 -7.11
C THR A 45 4.06 -9.87 -6.64
N PHE A 46 3.65 -9.02 -7.57
CA PHE A 46 2.86 -7.80 -7.29
C PHE A 46 1.64 -8.10 -6.40
N TRP A 47 0.86 -9.13 -6.73
CA TRP A 47 -0.33 -9.51 -5.97
C TRP A 47 -0.02 -10.05 -4.58
N GLN A 48 1.15 -10.66 -4.37
CA GLN A 48 1.60 -11.08 -3.04
C GLN A 48 2.02 -9.89 -2.19
N ALA A 49 2.74 -8.92 -2.77
CA ALA A 49 3.10 -7.67 -2.11
C ALA A 49 1.85 -6.86 -1.71
N PHE A 50 0.82 -6.84 -2.57
CA PHE A 50 -0.45 -6.18 -2.28
C PHE A 50 -1.15 -6.78 -1.05
N ARG A 51 -1.27 -8.11 -1.01
CA ARG A 51 -1.87 -8.82 0.14
C ARG A 51 -1.06 -8.59 1.41
N LEU A 52 0.27 -8.52 1.30
CA LEU A 52 1.16 -8.23 2.41
C LEU A 52 0.97 -6.79 2.95
N LEU A 53 0.78 -5.80 2.08
CA LEU A 53 0.42 -4.43 2.49
C LEU A 53 -0.89 -4.39 3.26
N ILE A 54 -1.92 -5.13 2.82
CA ILE A 54 -3.20 -5.20 3.53
C ILE A 54 -2.99 -5.82 4.92
N ILE A 55 -2.23 -6.91 5.03
CA ILE A 55 -1.91 -7.53 6.32
C ILE A 55 -1.16 -6.53 7.21
N ALA A 56 -0.16 -5.83 6.68
CA ALA A 56 0.57 -4.80 7.41
C ALA A 56 -0.34 -3.65 7.87
N ALA A 57 -1.27 -3.20 7.02
CA ALA A 57 -2.24 -2.18 7.37
C ALA A 57 -3.20 -2.65 8.49
N ILE A 58 -3.61 -3.92 8.49
CA ILE A 58 -4.44 -4.48 9.56
C ILE A 58 -3.65 -4.58 10.87
N LEU A 59 -2.40 -5.04 10.81
CA LEU A 59 -1.56 -5.26 12.01
C LEU A 59 -1.01 -3.96 12.61
N PHE A 60 -0.64 -3.00 11.78
CA PHE A 60 0.08 -1.78 12.18
C PHE A 60 -0.68 -0.48 11.90
N GLY A 61 -1.74 -0.50 11.10
CA GLY A 61 -2.52 0.71 10.76
C GLY A 61 -3.48 1.17 11.86
N GLY A 62 -3.67 0.37 12.93
CA GLY A 62 -4.63 0.62 14.00
C GLY A 62 -4.01 1.02 15.33
N THR A 63 -3.32 2.16 15.44
CA THR A 63 -2.95 2.75 16.75
C THR A 63 -2.73 4.27 16.68
N ASN A 64 -3.80 5.08 16.83
CA ASN A 64 -3.76 6.47 17.33
C ASN A 64 -5.17 6.93 17.79
N ILE A 65 -5.85 6.11 18.61
CA ILE A 65 -6.93 6.61 19.48
C ILE A 65 -6.41 6.48 20.90
N SER A 66 -5.64 7.46 21.33
CA SER A 66 -5.37 7.69 22.75
C SER A 66 -5.69 9.16 23.01
N SER A 67 -6.85 9.32 23.65
CA SER A 67 -7.37 10.42 24.49
C SER A 67 -7.01 11.87 24.16
#